data_AF-A0A6P0XSG9-F1
#
_entry.id   AF-A0A6P0XSG9-F1
#
_cell.length_a   1.000
_cell.length_b   1.000
_cell.length_c   1.000
_cell.angle_alpha   90.00
_cell.angle_beta   90.00
_cell.angle_gamma   90.00
#
_symmetry.space_group_name_H-M   'P 1'
#
loop_
_entity.id
_entity.type
_entity.pdbx_description
1 polymer ?
#
loop_
_entity_poly.entity_id
_entity_poly.type
_entity_poly.pdbx_seq_one_letter_code
_entity_poly.pdbx_strand_id
1 'polypeptide(L)'
;TSGDYLSGFLQGTRQALYENQRDSITVTIPKVNPKNVGALIALYERAVSFYGSLVNINAYHQPGVEAGKKAAATVLELQQQVVNVLKQEGSPLSLAEIAQKVGADDKIEIIYKILRHLAANQKNIVFHGNVGQPVNLTVSYQ
;
A
#
# COMPACT_ATOMS: atom_id res chain seq x y z
N THR A 1 26.67 2.87 -33.95
CA THR A 1 25.46 2.01 -33.89
C THR A 1 24.62 2.39 -32.68
N SER A 2 23.37 1.94 -32.57
CA SER A 2 22.56 2.15 -31.34
C SER A 2 23.26 1.58 -30.09
N GLY A 3 24.00 0.49 -30.22
CA GLY A 3 24.80 -0.09 -29.12
C GLY A 3 25.90 0.85 -28.61
N ASP A 4 26.57 1.57 -29.52
CA ASP A 4 27.62 2.53 -29.14
C ASP A 4 27.05 3.72 -28.36
N TYR A 5 25.87 4.22 -28.76
CA TYR A 5 25.16 5.27 -28.02
C TYR A 5 24.74 4.79 -26.64
N LEU A 6 24.17 3.59 -26.52
CA LEU A 6 23.78 3.02 -25.23
C LEU A 6 24.98 2.85 -24.29
N SER A 7 26.11 2.37 -24.80
CA SER A 7 27.36 2.28 -24.02
C SER A 7 27.85 3.66 -23.57
N GLY A 8 27.78 4.66 -24.45
CA GLY A 8 28.11 6.05 -24.12
C GLY A 8 27.22 6.60 -23.01
N PHE A 9 25.90 6.41 -23.10
CA PHE A 9 24.95 6.85 -22.06
C PHE A 9 25.17 6.14 -20.72
N LEU A 10 25.45 4.84 -20.71
CA LEU A 10 25.80 4.09 -19.49
C LEU A 10 27.03 4.69 -18.82
N GLN A 11 28.10 4.91 -19.57
CA GLN A 11 29.35 5.46 -19.05
C GLN A 11 29.16 6.91 -18.55
N GLY A 12 28.48 7.75 -19.33
CA GLY A 12 28.21 9.15 -18.94
C GLY A 12 27.34 9.25 -17.69
N THR A 13 26.30 8.42 -17.56
CA THR A 13 25.45 8.39 -16.37
C THR A 13 26.23 7.96 -15.13
N ARG A 14 27.07 6.93 -15.27
CA ARG A 14 27.91 6.44 -14.17
C ARG A 14 28.91 7.50 -13.71
N GLN A 15 29.52 8.23 -14.64
CA GLN A 15 30.41 9.35 -14.34
C GLN A 15 29.67 10.46 -13.58
N ALA A 16 28.50 10.88 -14.08
CA ALA A 16 27.69 11.91 -13.42
C ALA A 16 27.27 11.52 -12.00
N LEU A 17 26.89 10.26 -11.77
CA LEU A 17 26.59 9.76 -10.42
C LEU A 17 27.82 9.86 -9.50
N TYR A 18 28.98 9.43 -9.98
CA TYR A 18 30.23 9.49 -9.23
C TYR A 18 30.62 10.94 -8.87
N GLU A 19 30.52 11.87 -9.82
CA GLU A 19 30.77 13.31 -9.61
C GLU A 19 29.81 13.91 -8.57
N ASN A 20 28.59 13.38 -8.48
CA ASN A 20 27.60 13.75 -7.47
C ASN A 20 27.72 12.95 -6.17
N GLN A 21 28.86 12.28 -5.94
CA GLN A 21 29.15 11.48 -4.75
C GLN A 21 28.09 10.38 -4.50
N ARG A 22 27.58 9.78 -5.58
CA ARG A 22 26.66 8.64 -5.53
C ARG A 22 27.36 7.39 -6.00
N ASP A 23 27.52 6.44 -5.09
CA ASP A 23 28.12 5.15 -5.40
C ASP A 23 27.24 4.35 -6.38
N SER A 24 27.90 3.57 -7.23
CA SER A 24 27.22 2.68 -8.18
C SER A 24 28.01 1.38 -8.36
N ILE A 25 27.28 0.30 -8.61
CA ILE A 25 27.84 -1.03 -8.90
C ILE A 25 27.40 -1.42 -10.30
N THR A 26 28.33 -1.96 -11.09
CA THR A 26 28.04 -2.48 -12.43
C THR A 26 28.28 -3.98 -12.45
N VAL A 27 27.29 -4.76 -12.90
CA VAL A 27 27.42 -6.21 -13.14
C VAL A 27 27.30 -6.46 -14.63
N THR A 28 28.36 -6.98 -15.25
CA THR A 28 28.44 -7.22 -16.69
C THR A 28 28.34 -8.72 -16.99
N ILE A 29 27.48 -9.09 -17.93
CA ILE A 29 27.39 -10.45 -18.47
C ILE A 29 27.76 -10.48 -19.96
N PRO A 30 28.38 -11.55 -20.47
CA PRO A 30 28.87 -11.59 -21.85
C PRO A 30 27.75 -11.67 -22.90
N LYS A 31 26.58 -12.19 -22.52
CA LYS A 31 25.37 -12.25 -23.37
C LYS A 31 24.13 -12.59 -22.53
N VAL A 32 22.95 -12.17 -22.98
CA VAL A 32 21.67 -12.56 -22.38
C VAL A 32 21.31 -13.96 -22.89
N ASN A 33 21.39 -14.96 -22.01
CA ASN A 33 20.97 -16.34 -22.27
C ASN A 33 20.52 -17.01 -20.96
N PRO A 34 19.84 -18.17 -21.02
CA PRO A 34 19.31 -18.82 -19.81
C PRO A 34 20.36 -19.10 -18.72
N LYS A 35 21.57 -19.53 -19.10
CA LYS A 35 22.66 -19.80 -18.14
C LYS A 35 23.07 -18.53 -17.39
N ASN A 36 23.28 -17.44 -18.11
CA ASN A 36 23.75 -16.18 -17.50
C ASN A 36 22.65 -15.49 -16.68
N VAL A 37 21.39 -15.57 -17.11
CA VAL A 37 20.25 -15.06 -16.34
C VAL A 37 20.06 -15.87 -15.05
N GLY A 38 20.14 -17.20 -15.12
CA GLY A 38 20.09 -18.06 -13.93
C GLY A 38 21.23 -17.76 -12.94
N ALA A 39 22.44 -17.50 -13.45
CA ALA A 39 23.57 -17.08 -12.61
C ALA A 39 23.31 -15.73 -11.91
N LEU A 40 22.69 -14.76 -12.59
CA LEU A 40 22.31 -13.47 -11.98
C LEU A 40 21.24 -13.63 -10.90
N ILE A 41 20.22 -14.46 -11.13
CA ILE A 41 19.20 -14.76 -10.10
C ILE A 41 19.88 -15.35 -8.88
N ALA A 42 20.72 -16.38 -9.08
CA ALA A 42 21.40 -17.06 -8.00
C ALA A 42 22.43 -16.15 -7.28
N LEU A 43 23.02 -15.18 -7.96
CA LEU A 43 23.87 -14.15 -7.35
C LEU A 43 23.06 -13.29 -6.37
N TYR A 44 21.91 -12.76 -6.82
CA TYR A 44 21.09 -11.88 -5.98
C TYR A 44 20.38 -12.62 -4.84
N GLU A 45 19.94 -13.86 -5.04
CA GLU A 45 19.41 -14.70 -3.94
C GLU A 45 20.42 -14.86 -2.80
N ARG A 46 21.69 -15.13 -3.14
CA ARG A 46 22.77 -15.24 -2.15
C ARG A 46 23.13 -13.89 -1.55
N ALA A 47 23.20 -12.82 -2.36
CA ALA A 47 23.50 -11.47 -1.88
C ALA A 47 22.48 -11.01 -0.83
N VAL A 48 21.19 -11.22 -1.06
CA VAL A 48 20.11 -10.89 -0.10
C VAL A 48 20.24 -11.74 1.17
N SER A 49 20.50 -13.04 1.03
CA SER A 49 20.68 -13.96 2.16
C SER A 49 21.87 -13.55 3.05
N PHE A 50 23.01 -13.24 2.43
CA PHE A 50 24.18 -12.75 3.15
C PHE A 50 23.93 -11.40 3.79
N TYR A 51 23.30 -10.45 3.08
CA TYR A 51 22.96 -9.15 3.65
C TYR A 51 22.08 -9.29 4.90
N GLY A 52 21.02 -10.10 4.85
CA GLY A 52 20.19 -10.40 6.01
C GLY A 52 20.99 -10.93 7.20
N SER A 53 21.93 -11.86 6.95
CA SER A 53 22.82 -12.37 8.00
C SER A 53 23.73 -11.29 8.60
N LEU A 54 24.24 -10.36 7.78
CA LEU A 54 25.14 -9.28 8.22
C LEU A 54 24.44 -8.25 9.11
N VAL A 55 23.16 -7.97 8.84
CA VAL A 55 22.35 -7.01 9.61
C VAL A 55 21.47 -7.68 10.66
N ASN A 56 21.63 -8.99 10.90
CA ASN A 56 20.87 -9.78 11.87
C ASN A 56 19.33 -9.71 11.64
N ILE A 57 18.91 -9.80 10.37
CA ILE A 57 17.51 -9.85 9.95
C ILE A 57 17.27 -11.17 9.19
N ASN A 58 16.16 -11.84 9.49
CA ASN A 58 15.75 -13.02 8.72
C ASN A 58 15.18 -12.59 7.36
N ALA A 59 15.93 -12.85 6.29
CA ALA A 59 15.54 -12.52 4.92
C ALA A 59 14.42 -13.41 4.33
N TYR A 60 14.01 -14.47 5.03
CA TYR A 60 13.10 -15.49 4.51
C TYR A 60 11.69 -15.41 5.09
N HIS A 61 11.39 -14.44 5.94
CA HIS A 61 10.05 -14.25 6.49
C HIS A 61 9.49 -12.85 6.21
N GLN A 62 8.17 -12.74 6.20
CA GLN A 62 7.45 -11.50 5.88
C GLN A 62 6.27 -11.24 6.83
N PRO A 63 6.52 -11.14 8.16
CA PRO A 63 5.46 -11.07 9.17
C PRO A 63 4.53 -9.85 9.00
N GLY A 64 5.05 -8.73 8.46
CA GLY A 64 4.26 -7.52 8.22
C GLY A 64 3.10 -7.72 7.25
N VAL A 65 3.20 -8.68 6.32
CA VAL A 65 2.13 -8.98 5.34
C VAL A 65 0.90 -9.54 6.04
N GLU A 66 1.10 -10.45 7.00
CA GLU A 66 0.00 -11.09 7.71
C GLU A 66 -0.69 -10.12 8.69
N ALA A 67 0.08 -9.25 9.35
CA ALA A 67 -0.48 -8.17 10.14
C ALA A 67 -1.33 -7.21 9.27
N GLY A 68 -0.84 -6.85 8.08
CA GLY A 68 -1.58 -6.02 7.13
C GLY A 68 -2.89 -6.66 6.66
N LYS A 69 -2.88 -7.96 6.36
CA LYS A 69 -4.10 -8.71 5.99
C LYS A 69 -5.13 -8.75 7.12
N LYS A 70 -4.70 -8.99 8.37
CA LYS A 70 -5.59 -9.00 9.54
C LYS A 70 -6.24 -7.63 9.76
N ALA A 71 -5.44 -6.56 9.71
CA ALA A 71 -5.95 -5.20 9.82
C ALA A 71 -6.94 -4.86 8.70
N ALA A 72 -6.65 -5.26 7.46
CA ALA A 72 -7.56 -5.09 6.33
C ALA A 72 -8.88 -5.86 6.53
N ALA A 73 -8.83 -7.10 7.01
CA ALA A 73 -10.03 -7.89 7.30
C ALA A 73 -10.93 -7.19 8.34
N THR A 74 -10.36 -6.66 9.42
CA THR A 74 -11.12 -5.89 10.43
C THR A 74 -11.78 -4.65 9.84
N VAL A 75 -11.12 -3.94 8.92
CA VAL A 75 -11.71 -2.77 8.23
C VAL A 75 -12.87 -3.20 7.33
N LEU A 76 -12.75 -4.34 6.63
CA LEU A 76 -13.82 -4.86 5.78
C LEU A 76 -15.03 -5.34 6.58
N GLU A 77 -14.81 -6.00 7.72
CA GLU A 77 -15.87 -6.37 8.66
C GLU A 77 -16.61 -5.15 9.20
N LEU A 78 -15.86 -4.13 9.64
CA LEU A 78 -16.43 -2.87 10.11
C LEU A 78 -17.23 -2.18 9.00
N GLN A 79 -16.74 -2.19 7.76
CA GLN A 79 -17.47 -1.67 6.61
C GLN A 79 -18.82 -2.37 6.42
N GLN A 80 -18.85 -3.70 6.53
CA GLN A 80 -20.09 -4.46 6.40
C GLN A 80 -21.08 -4.12 7.52
N GLN A 81 -20.60 -4.00 8.76
CA GLN A 81 -21.41 -3.62 9.92
C GLN A 81 -22.01 -2.22 9.75
N VAL A 82 -21.20 -1.24 9.36
CA VAL A 82 -21.63 0.14 9.11
C VAL A 82 -22.72 0.20 8.04
N VAL A 83 -22.53 -0.50 6.91
CA VAL A 83 -23.54 -0.56 5.85
C VAL A 83 -24.83 -1.24 6.35
N ASN A 84 -24.73 -2.30 7.14
CA ASN A 84 -25.90 -2.97 7.69
C ASN A 84 -26.70 -2.07 8.64
N VAL A 85 -26.01 -1.31 9.52
CA VAL A 85 -26.66 -0.32 10.39
C VAL A 85 -27.38 0.74 9.56
N LEU A 86 -26.71 1.33 8.56
CA LEU A 86 -27.33 2.34 7.70
C LEU A 86 -28.49 1.82 6.86
N LYS A 87 -28.52 0.52 6.52
CA LYS A 87 -29.66 -0.09 5.82
C LYS A 87 -30.86 -0.34 6.73
N GLN A 88 -30.61 -0.67 7.99
CA GLN A 88 -31.66 -0.92 8.99
C GLN A 88 -32.27 0.40 9.48
N GLU A 89 -31.45 1.44 9.54
CA GLU A 89 -31.82 2.76 10.03
C GLU A 89 -32.25 3.62 8.84
N GLY A 90 -33.56 3.84 8.70
CA GLY A 90 -34.14 4.62 7.61
C GLY A 90 -33.93 6.15 7.72
N SER A 91 -33.22 6.62 8.74
CA SER A 91 -32.92 8.05 8.96
C SER A 91 -31.42 8.33 8.91
N PRO A 92 -31.00 9.55 8.51
CA PRO A 92 -29.59 9.94 8.56
C PRO A 92 -29.02 9.86 9.98
N LEU A 93 -27.85 9.24 10.13
CA LEU A 93 -27.14 9.09 11.39
C LEU A 93 -25.83 9.86 11.38
N SER A 94 -25.45 10.44 12.51
CA SER A 94 -24.13 11.00 12.72
C SER A 94 -23.05 9.90 12.80
N LEU A 95 -21.79 10.27 12.56
CA LEU A 95 -20.67 9.33 12.70
C LEU A 95 -20.57 8.73 14.11
N ALA A 96 -20.89 9.51 15.14
CA ALA A 96 -20.88 9.06 16.53
C ALA A 96 -21.97 8.01 16.80
N GLU A 97 -23.19 8.24 16.29
CA GLU A 97 -24.29 7.27 16.42
C GLU A 97 -23.99 5.97 15.68
N ILE A 98 -23.39 6.05 14.48
CA ILE A 98 -22.96 4.87 13.73
C ILE A 98 -21.89 4.10 14.52
N ALA A 99 -20.88 4.79 15.05
CA ALA A 99 -19.81 4.17 15.83
C ALA A 99 -20.35 3.47 17.08
N GLN A 100 -21.26 4.13 17.80
CA GLN A 100 -21.91 3.56 18.99
C GLN A 100 -22.77 2.34 18.63
N LYS A 101 -23.56 2.40 17.55
CA LYS A 101 -24.41 1.28 17.11
C LYS A 101 -23.61 0.06 16.65
N VAL A 102 -22.42 0.28 16.09
CA VAL A 102 -21.51 -0.80 15.68
C VAL A 102 -20.61 -1.27 16.85
N GLY A 103 -20.60 -0.56 17.98
CA GLY A 103 -19.76 -0.85 19.14
C GLY A 103 -18.28 -0.59 18.89
N ALA A 104 -17.96 0.45 18.11
CA ALA A 104 -16.62 0.78 17.63
C ALA A 104 -16.32 2.28 17.77
N ASP A 105 -16.59 2.85 18.95
CA ASP A 105 -16.39 4.27 19.26
C ASP A 105 -14.94 4.74 19.04
N ASP A 106 -13.97 3.85 19.27
CA ASP A 106 -12.54 4.08 19.06
C ASP A 106 -12.14 4.15 17.57
N LYS A 107 -13.03 3.76 16.65
CA LYS A 107 -12.77 3.63 15.20
C LYS A 107 -13.54 4.63 14.36
N ILE A 108 -14.02 5.73 14.95
CA ILE A 108 -14.81 6.75 14.24
C ILE A 108 -14.12 7.32 12.99
N GLU A 109 -12.79 7.49 13.02
CA GLU A 109 -12.03 7.93 11.84
C GLU A 109 -12.07 6.89 10.70
N ILE A 110 -11.96 5.61 11.04
CA ILE A 110 -12.01 4.51 10.08
C ILE A 110 -13.41 4.45 9.46
N ILE A 111 -14.46 4.59 10.28
CA ILE A 111 -15.85 4.64 9.82
C ILE A 111 -16.06 5.80 8.84
N TYR A 112 -15.57 7.00 9.15
CA TYR A 112 -15.62 8.13 8.24
C TYR A 112 -14.92 7.84 6.90
N LYS A 113 -13.71 7.26 6.94
CA LYS A 113 -12.96 6.90 5.73
C LYS A 113 -13.68 5.83 4.90
N ILE A 114 -14.27 4.82 5.54
CA ILE A 114 -15.10 3.81 4.89
C ILE A 114 -16.26 4.49 4.17
N LEU A 115 -17.05 5.31 4.87
CA LEU A 115 -18.23 5.95 4.29
C LEU A 115 -17.86 6.88 3.14
N ARG A 116 -16.76 7.63 3.26
CA ARG A 116 -16.23 8.48 2.18
C ARG A 116 -15.83 7.65 0.96
N HIS A 117 -15.18 6.51 1.17
CA HIS A 117 -14.86 5.57 0.09
C HIS A 117 -16.13 5.00 -0.57
N LEU A 118 -17.13 4.58 0.20
CA LEU A 118 -18.36 4.01 -0.34
C LEU A 118 -19.19 5.04 -1.12
N ALA A 119 -19.32 6.27 -0.60
CA ALA A 119 -20.03 7.36 -1.28
C ALA A 119 -19.35 7.74 -2.61
N ALA A 120 -18.02 7.80 -2.64
CA ALA A 120 -17.27 8.10 -3.86
C ALA A 120 -17.38 6.99 -4.92
N ASN A 121 -17.62 5.74 -4.52
CA ASN A 121 -17.75 4.59 -5.40
C ASN A 121 -19.22 4.17 -5.64
N GLN A 122 -20.15 5.12 -5.55
CA GLN A 122 -21.57 4.94 -5.92
C GLN A 122 -22.31 3.82 -5.15
N LYS A 123 -21.87 3.49 -3.93
CA LYS A 123 -22.56 2.47 -3.12
C LYS A 123 -23.65 3.08 -2.26
N ASN A 124 -24.71 3.66 -2.81
CA ASN A 124 -25.94 4.04 -2.07
C ASN A 124 -25.73 4.79 -0.73
N ILE A 125 -24.57 5.41 -0.51
CA ILE A 125 -24.21 6.13 0.72
C ILE A 125 -24.24 7.61 0.37
N VAL A 126 -25.04 8.37 1.11
CA VAL A 126 -25.16 9.82 0.92
C VAL A 126 -24.76 10.54 2.18
N PHE A 127 -23.84 11.49 2.04
CA PHE A 127 -23.48 12.43 3.09
C PHE A 127 -24.40 13.65 3.05
N HIS A 128 -24.86 14.07 4.21
CA HIS A 128 -25.58 15.31 4.42
C HIS A 128 -24.69 16.26 5.22
N GLY A 129 -24.39 17.42 4.64
CA GLY A 129 -23.50 18.43 5.22
C GLY A 129 -22.12 18.53 4.55
N ASN A 130 -21.19 19.22 5.21
CA ASN A 130 -19.85 19.48 4.67
C ASN A 130 -18.89 18.35 5.04
N VAL A 131 -18.39 17.62 4.02
CA VAL A 131 -17.47 16.49 4.20
C VAL A 131 -16.14 16.89 4.86
N GLY A 132 -15.76 18.17 4.78
CA GLY A 132 -14.61 18.76 5.49
C GLY A 132 -14.84 19.06 6.98
N GLN A 133 -16.06 18.88 7.49
CA GLN A 133 -16.42 19.05 8.90
C GLN A 133 -17.08 17.77 9.45
N PRO A 134 -16.31 16.70 9.72
CA PRO A 134 -16.85 15.38 10.04
C PRO A 134 -17.80 15.33 11.25
N VAL A 135 -17.61 16.22 12.22
CA VAL A 135 -18.42 16.27 13.45
C VAL A 135 -19.91 16.57 13.17
N ASN A 136 -20.19 17.35 12.13
CA ASN A 136 -21.55 17.78 11.79
C ASN A 136 -22.17 16.96 10.64
N LEU A 137 -21.48 15.90 10.20
CA LEU A 137 -21.96 15.06 9.11
C LEU A 137 -22.99 14.06 9.61
N THR A 138 -24.07 13.94 8.85
CA THR A 138 -24.95 12.77 8.91
C THR A 138 -24.89 11.99 7.61
N VAL A 139 -25.15 10.69 7.70
CA VAL A 139 -25.01 9.74 6.60
C VAL A 139 -26.24 8.85 6.55
N SER A 140 -26.76 8.59 5.35
CA SER A 140 -27.89 7.70 5.13
C SER A 140 -27.61 6.71 4.01
N TYR A 141 -28.33 5.58 4.02
CA TYR A 141 -28.38 4.64 2.90
C TYR A 141 -29.56 4.99 1.97
N GLN A 142 -29.36 4.90 0.64
CA GLN A 142 -30.38 5.10 -0.40
C GLN A 142 -30.78 3.80 -1.11
#